data_AF-A0A543CFV6-F1
#
_entry.id   AF-A0A543CFV6-F1
#
_cell.length_a   1.000
_cell.length_b   1.000
_cell.length_c   1.000
_cell.angle_alpha   90.00
_cell.angle_beta   90.00
_cell.angle_gamma   90.00
#
_symmetry.space_group_name_H-M   'P 1'
#
loop_
_entity.id
_entity.type
_entity.pdbx_description
1 polymer ?
#
loop_
_entity_poly.entity_id
_entity_poly.type
_entity_poly.pdbx_seq_one_letter_code
_entity_poly.pdbx_strand_id
1 'polypeptide(L)'
;MSNRLPRARLGRSVPSHSPVGGSRSLTVMAAGAAAIALLVTGCGGKSKDHPASSSGGAPAAGKLPQATTFATLKNIAKDSGAGADGTVAHPTTALPVSATPGGPPVATLPAKELGGPTWVPVVETKPGWDRVLLPSRPNGSTGWIASDKVQKAKSPYTVKVDTSARRLSLLKSGRSLGTWTVAVGAPKTPTPAGRTFILASLAPSKPTYSPLILPVGAHSESLDTFGGGPGTVAFHGWPQKSVFGQAVTHGCVRVPADALNLLAKVPLGTPVTISN
;
A
#
# COMPACT_ATOMS: atom_id res chain seq x y z
N MET A 1 55.89 25.34 -18.26
CA MET A 1 55.96 24.41 -19.40
C MET A 1 54.59 23.79 -19.60
N SER A 2 54.11 23.86 -20.84
CA SER A 2 52.72 23.72 -21.28
C SER A 2 52.36 22.30 -21.76
N ASN A 3 51.05 22.15 -22.04
CA ASN A 3 50.38 21.26 -23.01
C ASN A 3 49.91 19.89 -22.49
N ARG A 4 48.74 19.35 -22.88
CA ARG A 4 47.63 19.80 -23.75
C ARG A 4 46.44 18.86 -23.51
N LEU A 5 45.23 19.40 -23.54
CA LEU A 5 43.96 18.66 -23.69
C LEU A 5 43.77 18.20 -25.15
N PRO A 6 42.91 17.20 -25.41
CA PRO A 6 42.16 17.12 -26.66
C PRO A 6 40.67 17.50 -26.48
N ARG A 7 40.15 18.19 -27.50
CA ARG A 7 38.78 18.66 -27.68
C ARG A 7 37.95 17.68 -28.54
N ALA A 8 36.69 17.54 -28.14
CA ALA A 8 35.42 17.56 -28.92
C ALA A 8 35.11 16.54 -30.04
N ARG A 9 33.88 16.00 -29.98
CA ARG A 9 32.94 16.07 -31.11
C ARG A 9 31.47 16.14 -30.64
N LEU A 10 30.78 17.17 -31.14
CA LEU A 10 29.34 17.43 -31.05
C LEU A 10 28.60 16.58 -32.09
N GLY A 11 27.46 16.00 -31.70
CA GLY A 11 26.50 15.33 -32.59
C GLY A 11 25.11 15.97 -32.43
N ARG A 12 24.50 16.31 -33.57
CA ARG A 12 23.34 17.19 -33.77
C ARG A 12 21.99 16.55 -33.41
N SER A 13 21.00 17.43 -33.33
CA SER A 13 19.61 17.30 -32.90
C SER A 13 18.58 17.16 -34.05
N VAL A 14 17.36 16.66 -33.69
CA VAL A 14 16.00 16.83 -34.30
C VAL A 14 15.68 15.92 -35.54
N PRO A 15 14.42 15.49 -35.88
CA PRO A 15 13.06 15.82 -35.37
C PRO A 15 12.10 14.67 -34.96
N SER A 16 10.97 15.13 -34.42
CA SER A 16 9.65 14.53 -34.20
C SER A 16 8.93 14.00 -35.46
N HIS A 17 8.11 12.96 -35.32
CA HIS A 17 6.88 12.77 -36.10
C HIS A 17 5.85 11.91 -35.35
N SER A 18 4.62 12.43 -35.22
CA SER A 18 3.39 11.68 -34.94
C SER A 18 3.02 10.77 -36.11
N PRO A 19 2.06 9.83 -35.91
CA PRO A 19 1.02 9.71 -36.92
C PRO A 19 -0.41 9.67 -36.34
N VAL A 20 -1.27 10.33 -37.12
CA VAL A 20 -2.74 10.34 -37.09
C VAL A 20 -3.27 9.09 -37.81
N GLY A 21 -4.55 8.78 -37.58
CA GLY A 21 -5.26 7.57 -37.97
C GLY A 21 -5.32 7.24 -39.46
N GLY A 22 -5.78 6.02 -39.72
CA GLY A 22 -6.09 5.49 -41.03
C GLY A 22 -6.95 4.24 -40.90
N SER A 23 -8.25 4.40 -41.05
CA SER A 23 -9.25 3.33 -41.13
C SER A 23 -9.03 2.48 -42.38
N ARG A 24 -9.10 1.15 -42.25
CA ARG A 24 -9.41 0.26 -43.38
C ARG A 24 -10.32 -0.89 -42.92
N SER A 25 -11.55 -0.82 -43.41
CA SER A 25 -12.51 -1.92 -43.45
C SER A 25 -11.95 -3.09 -44.27
N LEU A 26 -12.18 -4.32 -43.81
CA LEU A 26 -12.15 -5.51 -44.65
C LEU A 26 -13.36 -6.40 -44.31
N THR A 27 -14.15 -6.58 -45.35
CA THR A 27 -15.34 -7.39 -45.52
C THR A 27 -15.04 -8.87 -45.30
N VAL A 28 -15.91 -9.59 -44.58
CA VAL A 28 -16.04 -11.05 -44.71
C VAL A 28 -17.51 -11.36 -44.98
N MET A 29 -17.78 -11.90 -46.16
CA MET A 29 -19.07 -12.42 -46.59
C MET A 29 -19.10 -13.94 -46.41
N ALA A 30 -20.28 -14.42 -46.00
CA ALA A 30 -20.93 -15.70 -46.36
C ALA A 30 -20.30 -16.99 -45.78
N ALA A 31 -21.02 -18.08 -45.48
CA ALA A 31 -22.40 -18.50 -45.74
C ALA A 31 -22.75 -19.72 -44.86
N GLY A 32 -24.05 -20.06 -44.78
CA GLY A 32 -24.54 -21.45 -44.63
C GLY A 32 -25.17 -21.78 -43.27
N ALA A 33 -26.49 -21.62 -43.10
CA ALA A 33 -27.55 -22.63 -43.34
C ALA A 33 -27.81 -23.50 -42.08
N ALA A 34 -28.93 -23.30 -41.36
CA ALA A 34 -30.24 -23.97 -41.53
C ALA A 34 -30.18 -25.46 -41.13
N ALA A 35 -31.07 -26.08 -40.36
CA ALA A 35 -32.37 -25.75 -39.79
C ALA A 35 -32.76 -26.87 -38.79
N ILE A 36 -34.01 -26.80 -38.31
CA ILE A 36 -34.91 -27.88 -37.87
C ILE A 36 -35.26 -27.86 -36.38
N ALA A 37 -36.52 -27.46 -36.17
CA ALA A 37 -37.29 -27.59 -34.95
C ALA A 37 -37.75 -29.03 -34.74
N LEU A 38 -37.83 -29.46 -33.47
CA LEU A 38 -38.66 -30.58 -33.04
C LEU A 38 -39.44 -30.15 -31.80
N LEU A 39 -40.76 -30.12 -31.96
CA LEU A 39 -41.77 -30.00 -30.92
C LEU A 39 -41.84 -31.32 -30.14
N VAL A 40 -41.82 -31.24 -28.81
CA VAL A 40 -42.36 -32.29 -27.95
C VAL A 40 -43.31 -31.63 -26.95
N THR A 41 -44.55 -32.09 -27.01
CA THR A 41 -45.66 -31.79 -26.11
C THR A 41 -45.46 -32.46 -24.76
N GLY A 42 -45.65 -31.72 -23.67
CA GLY A 42 -45.69 -32.25 -22.31
C GLY A 42 -46.76 -31.53 -21.50
N CYS A 43 -47.86 -32.24 -21.21
CA CYS A 43 -48.94 -31.81 -20.32
C CYS A 43 -48.52 -31.95 -18.85
N GLY A 44 -48.86 -30.99 -17.99
CA GLY A 44 -48.99 -31.24 -16.56
C GLY A 44 -48.70 -30.04 -15.64
N GLY A 45 -49.71 -29.60 -14.90
CA GLY A 45 -49.54 -28.99 -13.58
C GLY A 45 -49.59 -27.46 -13.50
N LYS A 46 -50.79 -26.90 -13.28
CA LYS A 46 -50.96 -25.58 -12.68
C LYS A 46 -50.40 -25.59 -11.25
N SER A 47 -49.39 -24.78 -10.96
CA SER A 47 -48.98 -24.43 -9.60
C SER A 47 -48.33 -23.04 -9.57
N LYS A 48 -49.13 -22.08 -9.12
CA LYS A 48 -48.83 -20.79 -8.48
C LYS A 48 -47.42 -20.22 -8.66
N ASP A 49 -47.38 -19.11 -9.40
CA ASP A 49 -46.29 -18.15 -9.49
C ASP A 49 -45.67 -17.84 -8.13
N HIS A 50 -44.45 -18.33 -7.91
CA HIS A 50 -43.49 -17.70 -7.01
C HIS A 50 -42.46 -17.01 -7.89
N PRO A 51 -42.17 -15.71 -7.71
CA PRO A 51 -41.06 -15.10 -8.42
C PRO A 51 -39.80 -15.83 -7.99
N ALA A 52 -39.16 -16.49 -8.97
CA ALA A 52 -37.84 -17.04 -8.80
C ALA A 52 -36.95 -15.91 -8.30
N SER A 53 -36.51 -16.01 -7.04
CA SER A 53 -35.37 -15.26 -6.56
C SER A 53 -34.25 -15.52 -7.55
N SER A 54 -33.88 -14.49 -8.29
CA SER A 54 -32.63 -14.44 -9.00
C SER A 54 -31.54 -14.68 -7.96
N SER A 55 -31.08 -15.92 -7.90
CA SER A 55 -29.80 -16.23 -7.29
C SER A 55 -28.81 -15.37 -8.04
N GLY A 56 -28.43 -14.25 -7.42
CA GLY A 56 -27.41 -13.36 -7.94
C GLY A 56 -26.19 -14.22 -8.19
N GLY A 57 -25.93 -14.49 -9.47
CA GLY A 57 -24.79 -15.27 -9.90
C GLY A 57 -23.58 -14.68 -9.21
N ALA A 58 -22.91 -15.51 -8.40
CA ALA A 58 -21.64 -15.14 -7.82
C ALA A 58 -20.77 -14.59 -8.96
N PRO A 59 -20.17 -13.39 -8.82
CA PRO A 59 -19.27 -12.89 -9.83
C PRO A 59 -18.21 -13.97 -10.08
N ALA A 60 -17.91 -14.22 -11.35
CA ALA A 60 -16.87 -15.15 -11.76
C ALA A 60 -15.63 -14.97 -10.87
N ALA A 61 -15.07 -16.09 -10.40
CA ALA A 61 -13.97 -16.14 -9.44
C ALA A 61 -12.70 -15.44 -9.97
N GLY A 62 -12.69 -14.12 -9.91
CA GLY A 62 -11.52 -13.30 -10.14
C GLY A 62 -10.53 -13.55 -9.00
N LYS A 63 -9.24 -13.63 -9.34
CA LYS A 63 -8.17 -13.70 -8.35
C LYS A 63 -8.32 -12.54 -7.36
N LEU A 64 -8.37 -12.85 -6.06
CA LEU A 64 -8.54 -11.86 -5.00
C LEU A 64 -7.49 -10.74 -5.11
N PRO A 65 -7.86 -9.48 -4.81
CA PRO A 65 -6.92 -8.38 -4.81
C PRO A 65 -5.80 -8.62 -3.78
N GLN A 66 -4.57 -8.26 -4.13
CA GLN A 66 -3.45 -8.35 -3.21
C GLN A 66 -3.45 -7.14 -2.28
N ALA A 67 -3.33 -7.36 -0.97
CA ALA A 67 -3.28 -6.32 0.06
C ALA A 67 -1.89 -5.64 0.11
N THR A 68 -1.49 -5.03 -1.01
CA THR A 68 -0.23 -4.29 -1.17
C THR A 68 -0.42 -2.80 -1.02
N THR A 69 0.67 -2.03 -0.94
CA THR A 69 0.60 -0.55 -0.99
C THR A 69 0.04 0.01 -2.29
N PHE A 70 -0.01 -0.76 -3.38
CA PHE A 70 -0.60 -0.33 -4.65
C PHE A 70 -2.10 -0.57 -4.74
N ALA A 71 -2.70 -1.25 -3.75
CA ALA A 71 -4.08 -1.68 -3.81
C ALA A 71 -5.03 -0.72 -3.09
N THR A 72 -6.25 -0.64 -3.63
CA THR A 72 -7.43 -0.11 -2.94
C THR A 72 -8.37 -1.28 -2.67
N LEU A 73 -8.51 -1.64 -1.40
CA LEU A 73 -9.37 -2.74 -0.97
C LEU A 73 -10.79 -2.25 -0.72
N LYS A 74 -11.77 -3.08 -1.07
CA LYS A 74 -13.19 -2.85 -0.80
C LYS A 74 -13.64 -3.84 0.29
N ASN A 75 -14.72 -3.49 1.00
CA ASN A 75 -15.33 -4.35 2.03
C ASN A 75 -14.36 -4.78 3.14
N ILE A 76 -13.42 -3.91 3.49
CA ILE A 76 -12.42 -4.12 4.54
C ILE A 76 -12.71 -3.18 5.72
N ALA A 77 -12.52 -3.66 6.95
CA ALA A 77 -12.80 -2.85 8.13
C ALA A 77 -11.69 -1.82 8.34
N LYS A 78 -12.07 -0.61 8.77
CA LYS A 78 -11.09 0.36 9.24
C LYS A 78 -10.67 0.03 10.67
N ASP A 79 -9.42 0.33 10.96
CA ASP A 79 -8.83 0.23 12.27
C ASP A 79 -9.63 0.99 13.33
N SER A 80 -9.89 0.34 14.47
CA SER A 80 -10.66 0.91 15.57
C SER A 80 -9.83 1.79 16.50
N GLY A 81 -8.50 1.81 16.34
CA GLY A 81 -7.58 2.49 17.25
C GLY A 81 -7.33 1.74 18.57
N ALA A 82 -8.07 0.67 18.85
CA ALA A 82 -7.87 -0.18 20.01
C ALA A 82 -6.83 -1.26 19.73
N GLY A 83 -6.11 -1.70 20.78
CA GLY A 83 -5.24 -2.87 20.75
C GLY A 83 -4.02 -2.74 19.85
N ALA A 84 -2.82 -2.79 20.43
CA ALA A 84 -1.55 -3.07 19.75
C ALA A 84 -0.48 -3.19 20.84
N ASP A 85 -0.01 -4.41 21.11
CA ASP A 85 1.00 -4.69 22.15
C ASP A 85 2.43 -4.82 21.58
N GLY A 86 2.61 -4.33 20.35
CA GLY A 86 3.84 -4.47 19.57
C GLY A 86 3.95 -5.79 18.80
N THR A 87 2.97 -6.70 18.88
CA THR A 87 2.97 -7.93 18.09
C THR A 87 2.86 -7.62 16.60
N VAL A 88 3.72 -8.26 15.81
CA VAL A 88 3.75 -8.20 14.35
C VAL A 88 3.69 -9.60 13.77
N ALA A 89 3.02 -9.75 12.63
CA ALA A 89 2.83 -11.00 11.92
C ALA A 89 3.53 -10.97 10.56
N HIS A 90 4.19 -12.08 10.21
CA HIS A 90 4.83 -12.32 8.94
C HIS A 90 4.25 -13.56 8.25
N PRO A 91 3.52 -13.39 7.13
CA PRO A 91 3.13 -14.51 6.29
C PRO A 91 4.34 -15.04 5.51
N THR A 92 4.67 -16.32 5.66
CA THR A 92 5.77 -16.96 4.88
C THR A 92 5.35 -17.33 3.46
N THR A 93 4.04 -17.44 3.22
CA THR A 93 3.40 -17.58 1.90
C THR A 93 2.23 -16.62 1.82
N ALA A 94 1.73 -16.33 0.62
CA ALA A 94 0.54 -15.49 0.48
C ALA A 94 -0.65 -16.05 1.29
N LEU A 95 -1.30 -15.22 2.11
CA LEU A 95 -2.39 -15.63 2.99
C LEU A 95 -3.71 -14.96 2.62
N PRO A 96 -4.84 -15.69 2.68
CA PRO A 96 -6.16 -15.07 2.55
C PRO A 96 -6.41 -14.10 3.71
N VAL A 97 -7.06 -12.98 3.39
CA VAL A 97 -7.50 -11.97 4.35
C VAL A 97 -9.02 -11.87 4.29
N SER A 98 -9.68 -11.99 5.44
CA SER A 98 -11.14 -11.96 5.56
C SER A 98 -11.62 -10.76 6.38
N ALA A 99 -12.83 -10.27 6.10
CA ALA A 99 -13.43 -9.16 6.86
C ALA A 99 -13.84 -9.58 8.29
N THR A 100 -14.17 -10.86 8.48
CA THR A 100 -14.50 -11.50 9.75
C THR A 100 -13.64 -12.76 9.95
N PRO A 101 -13.41 -13.21 11.20
CA PRO A 101 -12.72 -14.48 11.47
C PRO A 101 -13.42 -15.64 10.75
N GLY A 102 -12.69 -16.42 9.95
CA GLY A 102 -13.23 -17.58 9.22
C GLY A 102 -14.16 -17.26 8.05
N GLY A 103 -14.45 -15.98 7.79
CA GLY A 103 -15.29 -15.57 6.68
C GLY A 103 -14.62 -15.76 5.31
N PRO A 104 -15.39 -15.58 4.20
CA PRO A 104 -14.85 -15.65 2.86
C PRO A 104 -13.70 -14.62 2.68
N PRO A 105 -12.59 -15.01 2.05
CA PRO A 105 -11.49 -14.08 1.79
C PRO A 105 -11.93 -12.94 0.87
N VAL A 106 -11.50 -11.72 1.20
CA VAL A 106 -11.75 -10.50 0.40
C VAL A 106 -10.48 -9.95 -0.23
N ALA A 107 -9.32 -10.38 0.26
CA ALA A 107 -8.01 -10.03 -0.28
C ALA A 107 -6.99 -11.16 -0.01
N THR A 108 -5.77 -10.98 -0.50
CA THR A 108 -4.62 -11.83 -0.20
C THR A 108 -3.46 -10.98 0.30
N LEU A 109 -2.93 -11.25 1.48
CA LEU A 109 -1.73 -10.63 2.01
C LEU A 109 -0.50 -11.38 1.47
N PRO A 110 0.33 -10.77 0.62
CA PRO A 110 1.52 -11.43 0.09
C PRO A 110 2.61 -11.58 1.16
N ALA A 111 3.51 -12.55 0.97
CA ALA A 111 4.68 -12.76 1.82
C ALA A 111 5.75 -11.66 1.68
N LYS A 112 5.69 -10.88 0.59
CA LYS A 112 6.62 -9.79 0.31
C LYS A 112 5.89 -8.51 -0.08
N GLU A 113 6.38 -7.38 0.42
CA GLU A 113 5.98 -6.02 0.07
C GLU A 113 7.23 -5.24 -0.39
N LEU A 114 7.14 -4.56 -1.53
CA LEU A 114 8.24 -3.74 -2.08
C LEU A 114 9.60 -4.48 -2.12
N GLY A 115 9.56 -5.79 -2.40
CA GLY A 115 10.74 -6.66 -2.48
C GLY A 115 11.25 -7.23 -1.14
N GLY A 116 10.82 -6.68 0.00
CA GLY A 116 11.15 -7.16 1.34
C GLY A 116 10.08 -8.07 1.94
N PRO A 117 10.35 -8.73 3.09
CA PRO A 117 9.35 -9.55 3.77
C PRO A 117 8.23 -8.70 4.37
N THR A 118 6.99 -9.15 4.20
CA THR A 118 5.81 -8.49 4.79
C THR A 118 5.82 -8.67 6.30
N TRP A 119 5.81 -7.56 7.04
CA TRP A 119 5.53 -7.55 8.48
C TRP A 119 4.43 -6.55 8.76
N VAL A 120 3.34 -7.00 9.38
CA VAL A 120 2.16 -6.19 9.67
C VAL A 120 1.83 -6.22 11.17
N PRO A 121 1.46 -5.11 11.79
CA PRO A 121 1.01 -5.10 13.19
C PRO A 121 -0.26 -5.92 13.37
N VAL A 122 -0.31 -6.70 14.44
CA VAL A 122 -1.54 -7.30 14.96
C VAL A 122 -2.23 -6.28 15.87
N VAL A 123 -3.49 -5.98 15.57
CA VAL A 123 -4.29 -4.99 16.31
C VAL A 123 -5.41 -5.62 17.14
N GLU A 124 -5.78 -6.86 16.85
CA GLU A 124 -6.76 -7.62 17.62
C GLU A 124 -6.48 -9.11 17.46
N THR A 125 -6.67 -9.91 18.51
CA THR A 125 -6.54 -11.37 18.45
C THR A 125 -7.83 -12.01 18.95
N LYS A 126 -8.29 -13.04 18.23
CA LYS A 126 -9.38 -13.94 18.59
C LYS A 126 -8.87 -15.39 18.52
N PRO A 127 -9.57 -16.37 19.12
CA PRO A 127 -9.17 -17.77 19.02
C PRO A 127 -8.95 -18.19 17.56
N GLY A 128 -7.71 -18.52 17.19
CA GLY A 128 -7.31 -18.93 15.85
C GLY A 128 -7.07 -17.80 14.83
N TRP A 129 -7.36 -16.53 15.15
CA TRP A 129 -7.35 -15.43 14.19
C TRP A 129 -6.66 -14.18 14.72
N ASP A 130 -5.86 -13.53 13.88
CA ASP A 130 -5.30 -12.20 14.15
C ASP A 130 -5.85 -11.19 13.16
N ARG A 131 -6.30 -10.04 13.64
CA ARG A 131 -6.59 -8.88 12.81
C ARG A 131 -5.33 -8.07 12.66
N VAL A 132 -4.94 -7.78 11.42
CA VAL A 132 -3.72 -7.04 11.10
C VAL A 132 -4.02 -5.75 10.36
N LEU A 133 -3.16 -4.74 10.54
CA LEU A 133 -3.14 -3.55 9.69
C LEU A 133 -2.60 -3.91 8.29
N LEU A 134 -3.23 -3.40 7.25
CA LEU A 134 -2.87 -3.66 5.86
C LEU A 134 -2.25 -2.40 5.23
N PRO A 135 -1.26 -2.54 4.34
CA PRO A 135 -0.59 -1.40 3.73
C PRO A 135 -1.39 -0.78 2.57
N SER A 136 -2.65 -1.15 2.38
CA SER A 136 -3.50 -0.73 1.25
C SER A 136 -4.37 0.47 1.58
N ARG A 137 -4.96 1.10 0.55
CA ARG A 137 -6.05 2.06 0.72
C ARG A 137 -7.37 1.33 1.03
N PRO A 138 -8.30 1.94 1.80
CA PRO A 138 -8.15 3.20 2.53
C PRO A 138 -7.14 3.10 3.69
N ASN A 139 -6.55 4.22 4.10
CA ASN A 139 -5.63 4.24 5.24
C ASN A 139 -6.29 3.66 6.51
N GLY A 140 -5.53 2.83 7.22
CA GLY A 140 -6.04 2.10 8.38
C GLY A 140 -6.89 0.88 8.02
N SER A 141 -6.78 0.33 6.80
CA SER A 141 -7.44 -0.93 6.46
C SER A 141 -6.95 -2.07 7.36
N THR A 142 -7.86 -2.93 7.80
CA THR A 142 -7.57 -4.10 8.66
C THR A 142 -8.28 -5.35 8.19
N GLY A 143 -7.65 -6.52 8.35
CA GLY A 143 -8.28 -7.79 7.99
C GLY A 143 -7.81 -8.94 8.86
N TRP A 144 -8.60 -10.01 8.89
CA TRP A 144 -8.32 -11.21 9.66
C TRP A 144 -7.51 -12.21 8.85
N ILE A 145 -6.47 -12.76 9.49
CA ILE A 145 -5.64 -13.85 8.98
C ILE A 145 -5.60 -14.99 9.99
N ALA A 146 -5.35 -16.20 9.52
CA ALA A 146 -5.19 -17.37 10.38
C ALA A 146 -3.89 -17.26 11.20
N SER A 147 -4.02 -17.31 12.52
CA SER A 147 -2.91 -17.05 13.45
C SER A 147 -1.81 -18.12 13.44
N ASP A 148 -2.14 -19.34 12.99
CA ASP A 148 -1.24 -20.49 12.88
C ASP A 148 -0.47 -20.52 11.54
N LYS A 149 -0.78 -19.61 10.60
CA LYS A 149 -0.14 -19.51 9.28
C LYS A 149 0.89 -18.39 9.17
N VAL A 150 1.21 -17.74 10.29
CA VAL A 150 2.16 -16.63 10.35
C VAL A 150 3.27 -16.89 11.36
N GLN A 151 4.45 -16.34 11.08
CA GLN A 151 5.45 -16.12 12.11
C GLN A 151 5.07 -14.88 12.90
N LYS A 152 5.14 -14.95 14.23
CA LYS A 152 4.90 -13.80 15.11
C LYS A 152 6.21 -13.32 15.72
N ALA A 153 6.34 -12.01 15.87
CA ALA A 153 7.40 -11.37 16.63
C ALA A 153 6.83 -10.18 17.42
N LYS A 154 7.64 -9.61 18.30
CA LYS A 154 7.32 -8.33 18.96
C LYS A 154 8.31 -7.25 18.53
N SER A 155 7.78 -6.13 18.07
CA SER A 155 8.57 -4.91 17.99
C SER A 155 8.52 -4.20 19.35
N PRO A 156 9.66 -4.00 20.03
CA PRO A 156 9.70 -3.16 21.22
C PRO A 156 9.62 -1.68 20.87
N TYR A 157 9.66 -1.32 19.58
CA TYR A 157 9.71 0.07 19.14
C TYR A 157 8.31 0.64 18.92
N THR A 158 8.19 1.96 19.06
CA THR A 158 7.02 2.71 18.59
C THR A 158 7.50 4.03 18.05
N VAL A 159 7.00 4.40 16.86
CA VAL A 159 7.26 5.71 16.26
C VAL A 159 6.01 6.56 16.41
N LYS A 160 6.17 7.78 16.91
CA LYS A 160 5.10 8.76 17.01
C LYS A 160 5.46 10.00 16.21
N VAL A 161 4.53 10.49 15.40
CA VAL A 161 4.66 11.73 14.65
C VAL A 161 3.51 12.63 15.05
N ASP A 162 3.84 13.82 15.53
CA ASP A 162 2.91 14.88 15.86
C ASP A 162 3.08 15.96 14.79
N THR A 163 2.08 16.15 13.94
CA THR A 163 2.18 16.99 12.75
C THR A 163 1.96 18.47 13.04
N SER A 164 1.20 18.86 14.07
CA SER A 164 1.14 20.26 14.51
C SER A 164 2.45 20.69 15.19
N ALA A 165 2.99 19.86 16.07
CA ALA A 165 4.26 20.12 16.73
C ALA A 165 5.47 19.85 15.82
N ARG A 166 5.25 19.23 14.65
CA ARG A 166 6.29 18.85 13.67
C ARG A 166 7.40 18.06 14.35
N ARG A 167 7.00 17.03 15.09
CA ARG A 167 7.87 16.30 16.00
C ARG A 167 7.74 14.80 15.80
N LEU A 168 8.87 14.12 15.62
CA LEU A 168 8.95 12.66 15.66
C LEU A 168 9.54 12.23 17.00
N SER A 169 8.95 11.23 17.64
CA SER A 169 9.50 10.56 18.81
C SER A 169 9.66 9.07 18.53
N LEU A 170 10.83 8.53 18.85
CA LEU A 170 11.10 7.10 18.78
C LEU A 170 11.21 6.56 20.20
N LEU A 171 10.44 5.51 20.50
CA LEU A 171 10.45 4.85 21.79
C LEU A 171 10.89 3.40 21.63
N LYS A 172 11.50 2.84 22.68
CA LYS A 172 11.79 1.41 22.83
C LYS A 172 11.36 0.95 24.22
N SER A 173 10.42 0.01 24.26
CA SER A 173 9.79 -0.49 25.50
C SER A 173 9.25 0.66 26.35
N GLY A 174 8.56 1.60 25.72
CA GLY A 174 7.98 2.79 26.38
C GLY A 174 8.98 3.90 26.76
N ARG A 175 10.29 3.65 26.67
CA ARG A 175 11.33 4.66 26.97
C ARG A 175 11.70 5.44 25.72
N SER A 176 11.82 6.76 25.83
CA SER A 176 12.25 7.62 24.71
C SER A 176 13.69 7.29 24.32
N LEU A 177 13.92 7.01 23.03
CA LEU A 177 15.25 6.94 22.42
C LEU A 177 15.66 8.27 21.81
N GLY A 178 14.71 9.16 21.55
CA GLY A 178 14.96 10.48 21.03
C GLY A 178 13.71 11.13 20.46
N THR A 179 13.82 12.44 20.26
CA THR A 179 12.78 13.31 19.74
C THR A 179 13.42 14.32 18.81
N TRP A 180 12.82 14.52 17.63
CA TRP A 180 13.36 15.37 16.59
C TRP A 180 12.30 16.28 15.99
N THR A 181 12.71 17.51 15.68
CA THR A 181 11.94 18.38 14.80
C THR A 181 12.02 17.85 13.37
N VAL A 182 10.88 17.68 12.72
CA VAL A 182 10.74 17.10 11.38
C VAL A 182 10.05 18.08 10.43
N ALA A 183 10.09 17.80 9.13
CA ALA A 183 9.20 18.46 8.16
C ALA A 183 8.06 17.52 7.78
N VAL A 184 6.86 18.07 7.67
CA VAL A 184 5.62 17.31 7.40
C VAL A 184 4.91 17.85 6.17
N GLY A 185 3.81 17.19 5.78
CA GLY A 185 2.98 17.58 4.65
C GLY A 185 2.50 19.03 4.71
N ALA A 186 2.54 19.72 3.57
CA ALA A 186 1.95 21.05 3.41
C ALA A 186 0.42 21.00 3.52
N PRO A 187 -0.28 22.14 3.72
CA PRO A 187 -1.75 22.15 3.85
C PRO A 187 -2.50 21.50 2.69
N LYS A 188 -1.99 21.58 1.46
CA LYS A 188 -2.60 20.94 0.26
C LYS A 188 -2.23 19.45 0.12
N THR A 189 -1.21 19.00 0.83
CA THR A 189 -0.66 17.64 0.77
C THR A 189 -0.27 17.18 2.17
N PRO A 190 -1.26 17.10 3.10
CA PRO A 190 -1.00 16.84 4.50
C PRO A 190 -0.44 15.42 4.70
N THR A 191 0.35 15.25 5.75
CA THR A 191 0.70 13.91 6.24
C THR A 191 -0.56 13.31 6.87
N PRO A 192 -1.03 12.12 6.45
CA PRO A 192 -2.27 11.54 6.93
C PRO A 192 -2.16 11.11 8.39
N ALA A 193 -3.14 11.49 9.21
CA ALA A 193 -3.24 11.02 10.59
C ALA A 193 -3.74 9.57 10.67
N GLY A 194 -3.40 8.89 11.75
CA GLY A 194 -3.84 7.52 12.06
C GLY A 194 -2.70 6.57 12.44
N ARG A 195 -3.09 5.34 12.79
CA ARG A 195 -2.14 4.24 13.00
C ARG A 195 -1.69 3.67 11.66
N THR A 196 -0.40 3.43 11.55
CA THR A 196 0.26 2.79 10.42
C THR A 196 1.49 2.04 10.94
N PHE A 197 2.42 1.66 10.07
CA PHE A 197 3.60 0.88 10.43
C PHE A 197 4.72 1.07 9.42
N ILE A 198 5.95 0.76 9.82
CA ILE A 198 7.09 0.70 8.90
C ILE A 198 6.87 -0.44 7.91
N LEU A 199 6.55 -0.12 6.66
CA LEU A 199 6.20 -1.08 5.62
C LEU A 199 7.43 -1.74 5.01
N ALA A 200 8.41 -0.92 4.65
CA ALA A 200 9.61 -1.36 3.95
C ALA A 200 10.83 -0.52 4.33
N SER A 201 12.00 -0.99 3.91
CA SER A 201 13.27 -0.28 4.03
C SER A 201 13.97 -0.31 2.67
N LEU A 202 14.06 0.84 2.02
CA LEU A 202 14.54 0.96 0.65
C LEU A 202 15.78 1.86 0.61
N ALA A 203 16.89 1.32 0.14
CA ALA A 203 18.10 2.08 -0.16
C ALA A 203 18.13 2.42 -1.66
N PRO A 204 17.96 3.70 -2.05
CA PRO A 204 18.05 4.08 -3.46
C PRO A 204 19.43 3.76 -4.03
N SER A 205 19.49 3.23 -5.26
CA SER A 205 20.76 2.91 -5.93
C SER A 205 21.63 4.13 -6.23
N LYS A 206 21.00 5.30 -6.42
CA LYS A 206 21.63 6.61 -6.60
C LYS A 206 20.95 7.61 -5.65
N PRO A 207 21.34 7.64 -4.37
CA PRO A 207 20.67 8.49 -3.39
C PRO A 207 20.95 9.97 -3.69
N THR A 208 19.90 10.79 -3.69
CA THR A 208 20.00 12.24 -3.95
C THR A 208 19.84 13.05 -2.67
N TYR A 209 18.71 12.88 -1.96
CA TYR A 209 18.40 13.63 -0.74
C TYR A 209 18.37 12.74 0.52
N SER A 210 18.30 11.42 0.36
CA SER A 210 18.29 10.47 1.47
C SER A 210 18.97 9.17 1.08
N PRO A 211 19.84 8.60 1.94
CA PRO A 211 20.41 7.27 1.72
C PRO A 211 19.39 6.14 1.95
N LEU A 212 18.29 6.44 2.64
CA LEU A 212 17.27 5.48 3.04
C LEU A 212 15.87 6.08 2.93
N ILE A 213 14.92 5.30 2.44
CA ILE A 213 13.50 5.64 2.42
C ILE A 213 12.78 4.52 3.17
N LEU A 214 11.97 4.91 4.16
CA LEU A 214 11.18 3.98 4.97
C LEU A 214 9.70 4.24 4.70
N PRO A 215 9.11 3.61 3.65
CA PRO A 215 7.68 3.66 3.43
C PRO A 215 6.90 3.20 4.65
N VAL A 216 5.74 3.78 4.88
CA VAL A 216 4.76 3.32 5.87
C VAL A 216 3.50 2.80 5.18
N GLY A 217 2.69 2.02 5.90
CA GLY A 217 1.40 1.52 5.42
C GLY A 217 0.30 2.59 5.35
N ALA A 218 0.63 3.81 4.90
CA ALA A 218 -0.28 4.94 4.77
C ALA A 218 0.03 5.72 3.49
N HIS A 219 -0.97 6.41 2.96
CA HIS A 219 -0.88 7.11 1.69
C HIS A 219 -1.43 8.53 1.81
N SER A 220 -0.95 9.43 0.96
CA SER A 220 -1.52 10.77 0.84
C SER A 220 -3.03 10.70 0.55
N GLU A 221 -3.80 11.53 1.24
CA GLU A 221 -5.24 11.68 1.01
C GLU A 221 -5.55 12.61 -0.17
N SER A 222 -4.58 13.41 -0.62
CA SER A 222 -4.75 14.36 -1.73
C SER A 222 -3.96 14.00 -2.98
N LEU A 223 -3.07 13.02 -2.93
CA LEU A 223 -2.27 12.56 -4.08
C LEU A 223 -2.48 11.06 -4.29
N ASP A 224 -3.11 10.71 -5.41
CA ASP A 224 -3.26 9.31 -5.85
C ASP A 224 -1.92 8.71 -6.31
N THR A 225 -1.03 9.56 -6.86
CA THR A 225 0.32 9.17 -7.24
C THR A 225 1.34 10.23 -6.83
N PHE A 226 2.55 9.79 -6.51
CA PHE A 226 3.69 10.68 -6.24
C PHE A 226 5.01 9.93 -6.46
N GLY A 227 5.97 10.55 -7.13
CA GLY A 227 7.30 9.96 -7.35
C GLY A 227 7.29 8.60 -8.06
N GLY A 228 6.26 8.32 -8.88
CA GLY A 228 6.07 7.03 -9.57
C GLY A 228 5.40 5.94 -8.73
N GLY A 229 5.04 6.20 -7.48
CA GLY A 229 4.31 5.29 -6.59
C GLY A 229 2.87 5.75 -6.28
N PRO A 230 2.11 5.00 -5.47
CA PRO A 230 0.68 5.20 -5.22
C PRO A 230 0.39 6.26 -4.13
N GLY A 231 1.30 7.22 -3.97
CA GLY A 231 1.25 8.22 -2.91
C GLY A 231 1.58 7.68 -1.52
N THR A 232 2.30 6.55 -1.41
CA THR A 232 2.76 5.99 -0.13
C THR A 232 3.62 7.00 0.64
N VAL A 233 3.28 7.24 1.89
CA VAL A 233 4.01 8.12 2.80
C VAL A 233 5.27 7.39 3.27
N ALA A 234 6.35 8.14 3.50
CA ALA A 234 7.60 7.57 4.00
C ALA A 234 8.31 8.50 4.99
N PHE A 235 9.17 7.93 5.81
CA PHE A 235 10.26 8.65 6.46
C PHE A 235 11.48 8.67 5.54
N HIS A 236 12.12 9.82 5.40
CA HIS A 236 13.38 9.94 4.68
C HIS A 236 14.18 11.17 5.14
N GLY A 237 15.48 11.18 4.90
CA GLY A 237 16.36 12.31 5.18
C GLY A 237 16.10 13.52 4.27
N TRP A 238 16.65 14.67 4.66
CA TRP A 238 16.73 15.85 3.81
C TRP A 238 18.01 16.64 4.09
N PRO A 239 18.73 17.14 3.07
CA PRO A 239 20.03 17.79 3.27
C PRO A 239 19.93 19.19 3.89
N GLN A 240 18.86 19.93 3.61
CA GLN A 240 18.70 21.31 4.07
C GLN A 240 18.04 21.34 5.45
N LYS A 241 18.77 21.77 6.49
CA LYS A 241 18.23 21.85 7.86
C LYS A 241 17.04 22.81 8.01
N SER A 242 16.96 23.84 7.16
CA SER A 242 15.91 24.86 7.21
C SER A 242 14.49 24.33 6.96
N VAL A 243 14.34 23.11 6.42
CA VAL A 243 13.01 22.52 6.22
C VAL A 243 12.42 21.93 7.50
N PHE A 244 13.24 21.58 8.49
CA PHE A 244 12.73 21.00 9.72
C PHE A 244 11.94 22.04 10.51
N GLY A 245 10.76 21.68 11.01
CA GLY A 245 9.83 22.61 11.63
C GLY A 245 8.87 23.27 10.63
N GLN A 246 8.83 22.79 9.38
CA GLN A 246 7.95 23.31 8.34
C GLN A 246 6.95 22.27 7.83
N ALA A 247 5.78 22.75 7.40
CA ALA A 247 4.76 21.97 6.68
C ALA A 247 4.92 22.21 5.16
N VAL A 248 5.85 21.49 4.52
CA VAL A 248 6.33 21.79 3.16
C VAL A 248 6.49 20.56 2.27
N THR A 249 6.19 19.36 2.77
CA THR A 249 6.35 18.13 2.00
C THR A 249 5.05 17.78 1.25
N HIS A 250 5.12 16.74 0.41
CA HIS A 250 3.98 16.15 -0.29
C HIS A 250 3.30 15.03 0.53
N GLY A 251 3.44 15.07 1.86
CA GLY A 251 2.87 14.09 2.79
C GLY A 251 3.93 13.25 3.52
N CYS A 252 5.11 13.02 2.93
CA CYS A 252 6.22 12.34 3.59
C CYS A 252 6.74 13.11 4.81
N VAL A 253 7.36 12.41 5.76
CA VAL A 253 8.01 13.02 6.92
C VAL A 253 9.51 13.08 6.67
N ARG A 254 10.04 14.30 6.52
CA ARG A 254 11.50 14.52 6.41
C ARG A 254 12.10 14.53 7.80
N VAL A 255 13.09 13.68 8.03
CA VAL A 255 13.75 13.52 9.33
C VAL A 255 15.22 13.97 9.29
N PRO A 256 15.77 14.48 10.40
CA PRO A 256 17.21 14.68 10.54
C PRO A 256 18.01 13.37 10.39
N ALA A 257 19.31 13.48 10.10
CA ALA A 257 20.16 12.33 9.79
C ALA A 257 20.30 11.34 10.97
N ASP A 258 20.40 11.85 12.20
CA ASP A 258 20.47 11.05 13.43
C ASP A 258 19.15 10.30 13.70
N ALA A 259 18.01 10.95 13.46
CA ALA A 259 16.71 10.28 13.48
C ALA A 259 16.63 9.15 12.44
N LEU A 260 17.07 9.41 11.19
CA LEU A 260 17.09 8.39 10.13
C LEU A 260 17.98 7.21 10.50
N ASN A 261 19.14 7.45 11.10
CA ASN A 261 20.08 6.40 11.54
C ASN A 261 19.48 5.48 12.62
N LEU A 262 18.64 6.01 13.50
CA LEU A 262 17.92 5.21 14.48
C LEU A 262 16.72 4.48 13.87
N LEU A 263 15.95 5.17 13.02
CA LEU A 263 14.82 4.56 12.29
C LEU A 263 15.28 3.40 11.38
N ALA A 264 16.50 3.47 10.82
CA ALA A 264 17.09 2.39 10.03
C ALA A 264 17.23 1.06 10.80
N LYS A 265 17.24 1.10 12.13
CA LYS A 265 17.35 -0.07 13.03
C LYS A 265 15.99 -0.57 13.51
N VAL A 266 14.91 0.13 13.18
CA VAL A 266 13.55 -0.22 13.57
C VAL A 266 13.04 -1.34 12.66
N PRO A 267 12.58 -2.48 13.20
CA PRO A 267 12.07 -3.59 12.40
C PRO A 267 10.85 -3.20 11.57
N LEU A 268 10.65 -3.87 10.42
CA LEU A 268 9.41 -3.78 9.65
C LEU A 268 8.21 -4.21 10.50
N GLY A 269 7.03 -3.69 10.17
CA GLY A 269 5.81 -3.86 10.96
C GLY A 269 5.79 -3.06 12.25
N THR A 270 6.86 -2.35 12.62
CA THR A 270 6.85 -1.51 13.83
C THR A 270 5.71 -0.49 13.77
N PRO A 271 4.85 -0.40 14.80
CA PRO A 271 3.76 0.56 14.84
C PRO A 271 4.25 2.01 14.75
N VAL A 272 3.57 2.77 13.91
CA VAL A 272 3.72 4.20 13.74
C VAL A 272 2.37 4.83 14.03
N THR A 273 2.34 5.90 14.83
CA THR A 273 1.13 6.71 15.04
C THR A 273 1.39 8.12 14.56
N ILE A 274 0.54 8.63 13.68
CA ILE A 274 0.58 10.00 13.20
C ILE A 274 -0.62 10.74 13.78
N SER A 275 -0.38 11.81 14.53
CA SER A 275 -1.40 12.68 15.11
C SER A 275 -1.30 14.10 14.54
N ASN A 276 -2.40 14.84 14.69
CA ASN A 276 -2.43 16.28 14.43
C ASN A 276 -2.01 17.02 15.68
#